data_AF-A0A921JHZ3-F1
#
_entry.id   AF-A0A921JHZ3-F1
#
_cell.length_a   1.000
_cell.length_b   1.000
_cell.length_c   1.000
_cell.angle_alpha   90.00
_cell.angle_beta   90.00
_cell.angle_gamma   90.00
#
_symmetry.space_group_name_H-M   'P 1'
#
loop_
_entity.id
_entity.type
_entity.pdbx_description
1 polymer ?
#
loop_
_entity_poly.entity_id
_entity_poly.type
_entity_poly.pdbx_seq_one_letter_code
_entity_poly.pdbx_strand_id
1 'polypeptide(L)'
;MVGTRQNRLLLWTLPVLTLAVGCIGIFVRNMAVSIPVCSILVVFAFMYVVFLLRENRRRIYKETIQTSETASKIKSLQTGIAEIPALKEKLAQRTEKLLLTEAALVSMLGFASDSVRDKDRTRSALLKLSANNKREELHLRLQSSTVDEEMSRLFAHFDAQFLQMYPDFIARLNELIGEGERFSLRPDGTMTSEMRVFALMRLGVTDSKRLASMLNITVATVYNYRSRYKSKIAPHTSLEDAVNQL
;
A
#
# COMPACT_ATOMS: atom_id res chain seq x y z
N MET A 1 -10.78 -75.83 107.15
CA MET A 1 -10.82 -74.46 107.72
C MET A 1 -9.77 -73.61 107.03
N VAL A 2 -10.15 -72.37 106.66
CA VAL A 2 -9.28 -71.26 106.19
C VAL A 2 -8.88 -71.25 104.71
N GLY A 3 -9.90 -71.14 103.85
CA GLY A 3 -9.77 -70.62 102.48
C GLY A 3 -9.72 -69.09 102.43
N THR A 4 -8.68 -68.44 102.97
CA THR A 4 -8.63 -66.97 103.02
C THR A 4 -7.30 -66.31 102.64
N ARG A 5 -6.23 -67.05 102.29
CA ARG A 5 -4.95 -66.43 101.87
C ARG A 5 -4.86 -66.13 100.38
N GLN A 6 -5.47 -66.95 99.51
CA GLN A 6 -5.40 -66.75 98.06
C GLN A 6 -6.31 -65.60 97.55
N ASN A 7 -7.34 -65.23 98.33
CA ASN A 7 -8.24 -64.10 98.04
C ASN A 7 -7.68 -62.72 98.38
N ARG A 8 -6.62 -62.61 99.22
CA ARG A 8 -6.07 -61.28 99.55
C ARG A 8 -5.27 -60.67 98.41
N LEU A 9 -4.52 -61.45 97.64
CA LEU A 9 -3.74 -60.92 96.51
C LEU A 9 -4.61 -60.42 95.35
N LEU A 10 -5.76 -61.05 95.11
CA LEU A 10 -6.73 -60.60 94.10
C LEU A 10 -7.38 -59.25 94.47
N LEU A 11 -7.57 -58.97 95.77
CA LEU A 11 -8.19 -57.71 96.22
C LEU A 11 -7.32 -56.47 95.98
N TRP A 12 -5.99 -56.59 95.93
CA TRP A 12 -5.07 -55.46 95.72
C TRP A 12 -4.72 -55.22 94.24
N THR A 13 -4.89 -56.21 93.36
CA THR A 13 -4.62 -56.08 91.92
C THR A 13 -5.83 -55.55 91.14
N LEU A 14 -7.06 -55.79 91.62
CA LEU A 14 -8.30 -55.26 91.08
C LEU A 14 -8.33 -53.72 90.92
N PRO A 15 -7.96 -52.90 91.92
CA PRO A 15 -7.93 -51.43 91.80
C PRO A 15 -6.89 -50.91 90.80
N VAL A 16 -5.76 -51.60 90.68
CA VAL A 16 -4.68 -51.23 89.74
C VAL A 16 -5.08 -51.56 88.31
N LEU A 17 -5.74 -52.71 88.09
CA LEU A 17 -6.32 -53.07 86.80
C LEU A 17 -7.45 -52.11 86.39
N THR A 18 -8.33 -51.71 87.31
CA THR A 18 -9.42 -50.77 87.01
C THR A 18 -8.89 -49.36 86.70
N LEU A 19 -7.85 -48.90 87.39
CA LEU A 19 -7.15 -47.66 87.06
C LEU A 19 -6.45 -47.74 85.70
N ALA A 20 -5.75 -48.83 85.40
CA ALA A 20 -5.07 -49.03 84.11
C ALA A 20 -6.08 -49.06 82.94
N VAL A 21 -7.21 -49.77 83.10
CA VAL A 21 -8.30 -49.80 82.10
C VAL A 21 -8.94 -48.41 81.95
N GLY A 22 -9.12 -47.66 83.04
CA GLY A 22 -9.59 -46.27 83.02
C GLY A 22 -8.63 -45.32 82.29
N CYS A 23 -7.34 -45.42 82.54
CA CYS A 23 -6.30 -44.64 81.84
C CYS A 23 -6.24 -44.98 80.34
N ILE A 24 -6.34 -46.26 79.97
CA ILE A 24 -6.44 -46.69 78.58
C ILE A 24 -7.73 -46.15 77.94
N GLY A 25 -8.86 -46.18 78.64
CA GLY A 25 -10.12 -45.61 78.15
C GLY A 25 -10.06 -44.09 77.91
N ILE A 26 -9.43 -43.33 78.81
CA ILE A 26 -9.21 -41.88 78.64
C ILE A 26 -8.25 -41.62 77.48
N PHE A 27 -7.18 -42.41 77.36
CA PHE A 27 -6.22 -42.33 76.26
C PHE A 27 -6.90 -42.61 74.92
N VAL A 28 -7.69 -43.68 74.82
CA VAL A 28 -8.46 -44.03 73.61
C VAL A 28 -9.50 -42.96 73.28
N ARG A 29 -10.19 -42.38 74.29
CA ARG A 29 -11.15 -41.29 74.08
C ARG A 29 -10.48 -40.01 73.57
N ASN A 30 -9.32 -39.65 74.13
CA ASN A 30 -8.55 -38.51 73.66
C ASN A 30 -7.99 -38.75 72.24
N MET A 31 -7.56 -39.98 71.93
CA MET A 31 -7.09 -40.39 70.61
C MET A 31 -8.22 -40.39 69.56
N ALA A 32 -9.44 -40.78 69.98
CA ALA A 32 -10.64 -40.73 69.14
C ALA A 32 -11.06 -39.30 68.77
N VAL A 33 -10.69 -38.29 69.57
CA VAL A 33 -10.98 -36.87 69.30
C VAL A 33 -9.83 -36.17 68.57
N SER A 34 -8.56 -36.53 68.84
CA SER A 34 -7.41 -35.88 68.19
C SER A 34 -7.25 -36.27 66.71
N ILE A 35 -7.50 -37.53 66.35
CA ILE A 35 -7.43 -38.03 64.95
C ILE A 35 -8.36 -37.25 64.00
N PRO A 36 -9.66 -37.05 64.30
CA PRO A 36 -10.53 -36.27 63.42
C PRO A 36 -10.13 -34.79 63.36
N VAL A 37 -9.63 -34.22 64.46
CA VAL A 37 -9.12 -32.84 64.47
C VAL A 37 -7.91 -32.70 63.54
N CYS A 38 -6.94 -33.61 63.62
CA CYS A 38 -5.79 -33.62 62.71
C CYS A 38 -6.20 -33.85 61.25
N SER A 39 -7.17 -34.75 60.99
CA SER A 39 -7.72 -34.98 59.64
C SER A 39 -8.35 -33.71 59.07
N ILE A 40 -9.15 -33.01 59.86
CA ILE A 40 -9.77 -31.74 59.46
C ILE A 40 -8.71 -30.67 59.16
N LEU A 41 -7.67 -30.54 60.00
CA LEU A 41 -6.57 -29.61 59.76
C LEU A 41 -5.79 -29.90 58.48
N VAL A 42 -5.55 -31.18 58.17
CA VAL A 42 -4.90 -31.60 56.93
C VAL A 42 -5.77 -31.26 55.71
N VAL A 43 -7.09 -31.45 55.80
CA VAL A 43 -8.02 -31.07 54.73
C VAL A 43 -8.02 -29.54 54.52
N PHE A 44 -8.05 -28.75 55.59
CA PHE A 44 -7.96 -27.28 55.47
C PHE A 44 -6.62 -26.83 54.89
N ALA A 45 -5.51 -27.43 55.30
CA ALA A 45 -4.19 -27.14 54.74
C ALA A 45 -4.14 -27.50 53.24
N PHE A 46 -4.69 -28.64 52.85
CA PHE A 46 -4.80 -29.05 51.45
C PHE A 46 -5.66 -28.08 50.64
N MET A 47 -6.83 -27.69 51.15
CA MET A 47 -7.71 -26.71 50.52
C MET A 47 -7.04 -25.34 50.36
N TYR A 48 -6.27 -24.91 51.35
CA TYR A 48 -5.51 -23.67 51.30
C TYR A 48 -4.40 -23.73 50.23
N VAL A 49 -3.67 -24.84 50.14
CA VAL A 49 -2.66 -25.05 49.08
C VAL A 49 -3.32 -25.03 47.69
N VAL A 50 -4.44 -25.72 47.51
CA VAL A 50 -5.20 -25.70 46.25
C VAL A 50 -5.66 -24.27 45.90
N PHE A 51 -6.11 -23.51 46.88
CA PHE A 51 -6.47 -22.10 46.71
C PHE A 51 -5.28 -21.25 46.23
N LEU A 52 -4.11 -21.38 46.86
CA LEU A 52 -2.90 -20.66 46.46
C LEU A 52 -2.45 -21.04 45.05
N LEU A 53 -2.48 -22.34 44.70
CA LEU A 53 -2.14 -22.80 43.36
C LEU A 53 -3.13 -22.26 42.31
N ARG A 54 -4.42 -22.19 42.63
CA ARG A 54 -5.46 -21.65 41.74
C ARG A 54 -5.28 -20.15 41.54
N GLU A 55 -4.95 -19.41 42.60
CA GLU A 55 -4.69 -17.97 42.55
C GLU A 55 -3.42 -17.65 41.74
N ASN A 56 -2.33 -18.39 41.96
CA ASN A 56 -1.10 -18.25 41.19
C ASN A 56 -1.32 -18.57 39.71
N ARG A 57 -2.05 -19.65 39.38
CA ARG A 57 -2.41 -19.96 37.98
C ARG A 57 -3.24 -18.85 37.33
N ARG A 58 -4.16 -18.22 38.06
CA ARG A 58 -4.95 -17.09 37.57
C ARG A 58 -4.10 -15.87 37.26
N ARG A 59 -3.10 -15.56 38.10
CA ARG A 59 -2.15 -14.45 37.87
C ARG A 59 -1.31 -14.69 36.62
N ILE A 60 -0.70 -15.88 36.53
CA ILE A 60 0.09 -16.30 35.37
C ILE A 60 -0.73 -16.24 34.08
N TYR A 61 -1.99 -16.69 34.11
CA TYR A 61 -2.88 -16.64 32.96
C TYR A 61 -3.16 -15.21 32.49
N LYS A 62 -3.44 -14.28 33.42
CA LYS A 62 -3.66 -12.86 33.11
C LYS A 62 -2.41 -12.20 32.52
N GLU A 63 -1.26 -12.44 33.14
CA GLU A 63 0.04 -11.93 32.67
C GLU A 63 0.36 -12.45 31.27
N THR A 64 0.19 -13.76 31.04
CA THR A 64 0.43 -14.38 29.71
C THR A 64 -0.44 -13.77 28.62
N ILE A 65 -1.73 -13.51 28.90
CA ILE A 65 -2.62 -12.85 27.94
C ILE A 65 -2.14 -11.43 27.66
N GLN A 66 -1.83 -10.66 28.70
CA GLN A 66 -1.35 -9.28 28.52
C GLN A 66 -0.03 -9.23 27.75
N THR A 67 0.91 -10.12 28.02
CA THR A 67 2.16 -10.25 27.26
C THR A 67 1.90 -10.63 25.80
N SER A 68 0.93 -11.50 25.53
CA SER A 68 0.56 -11.83 24.14
C SER A 68 -0.06 -10.64 23.40
N GLU A 69 -0.84 -9.81 24.10
CA GLU A 69 -1.46 -8.61 23.54
C GLU A 69 -0.43 -7.49 23.30
N THR A 70 0.53 -7.30 24.21
CA THR A 70 1.62 -6.35 23.99
C THR A 70 2.54 -6.83 22.88
N ALA A 71 2.84 -8.13 22.81
CA ALA A 71 3.61 -8.71 21.71
C ALA A 71 2.92 -8.53 20.35
N SER A 72 1.59 -8.69 20.28
CA SER A 72 0.85 -8.46 19.04
C SER A 72 0.84 -6.99 18.63
N LYS A 73 0.70 -6.05 19.58
CA LYS A 73 0.84 -4.61 19.33
C LYS A 73 2.24 -4.22 18.88
N ILE A 74 3.29 -4.79 19.49
CA ILE A 74 4.67 -4.58 19.06
C ILE A 74 4.84 -5.07 17.63
N LYS A 75 4.29 -6.25 17.30
CA LYS A 75 4.35 -6.79 15.94
C LYS A 75 3.65 -5.90 14.91
N SER A 76 2.47 -5.36 15.23
CA SER A 76 1.75 -4.46 14.32
C SER A 76 2.45 -3.10 14.14
N LEU A 77 3.06 -2.57 15.21
CA LEU A 77 3.89 -1.37 15.12
C LEU A 77 5.17 -1.64 14.30
N GLN A 78 5.80 -2.80 14.50
CA GLN A 78 6.97 -3.21 13.71
C GLN A 78 6.63 -3.35 12.22
N THR A 79 5.48 -3.94 11.87
CA THR A 79 5.04 -4.00 10.48
C THR A 79 4.78 -2.60 9.91
N GLY A 80 4.14 -1.71 10.68
CA GLY A 80 3.94 -0.32 10.26
C GLY A 80 5.25 0.42 10.02
N ILE A 81 6.24 0.26 10.90
CA ILE A 81 7.58 0.83 10.74
C ILE A 81 8.28 0.26 9.50
N ALA A 82 8.11 -1.03 9.22
CA ALA A 82 8.68 -1.67 8.03
C ALA A 82 8.08 -1.16 6.71
N GLU A 83 6.85 -0.66 6.72
CA GLU A 83 6.19 -0.07 5.54
C GLU A 83 6.62 1.37 5.25
N ILE A 84 7.07 2.13 6.26
CA ILE A 84 7.55 3.51 6.13
C ILE A 84 8.57 3.70 5.00
N PRO A 85 9.66 2.91 4.89
CA PRO A 85 10.64 3.10 3.82
C PRO A 85 10.02 2.92 2.43
N ALA A 86 9.18 1.90 2.25
CA ALA A 86 8.50 1.65 0.96
C ALA A 86 7.52 2.78 0.60
N LEU A 87 6.81 3.34 1.58
CA LEU A 87 5.93 4.50 1.38
C LEU A 87 6.74 5.76 1.05
N LYS A 88 7.88 5.97 1.72
CA LYS A 88 8.77 7.09 1.45
C LYS A 88 9.34 7.04 0.03
N GLU A 89 9.74 5.87 -0.44
CA GLU A 89 10.20 5.66 -1.82
C GLU A 89 9.09 5.95 -2.83
N LYS A 90 7.89 5.40 -2.62
CA LYS A 90 6.72 5.68 -3.47
C LYS A 90 6.37 7.17 -3.49
N LEU A 91 6.48 7.87 -2.37
CA LEU A 91 6.26 9.32 -2.29
C LEU A 91 7.33 10.06 -3.08
N ALA A 92 8.61 9.73 -2.92
CA ALA A 92 9.69 10.36 -3.68
C ALA A 92 9.49 10.20 -5.19
N GLN A 93 9.15 8.99 -5.66
CA GLN A 93 8.84 8.73 -7.07
C GLN A 93 7.63 9.55 -7.56
N ARG A 94 6.58 9.70 -6.75
CA ARG A 94 5.42 10.53 -7.10
C ARG A 94 5.76 12.02 -7.15
N THR A 95 6.58 12.49 -6.22
CA THR A 95 7.04 13.89 -6.20
C THR A 95 7.90 14.21 -7.41
N GLU A 96 8.82 13.32 -7.80
CA GLU A 96 9.63 13.49 -9.02
C GLU A 96 8.74 13.59 -10.28
N LYS A 97 7.77 12.68 -10.43
CA LYS A 97 6.80 12.74 -11.53
C LYS A 97 5.99 14.04 -11.51
N LEU A 98 5.54 14.48 -10.34
CA LEU A 98 4.80 15.74 -10.20
C LEU A 98 5.65 16.94 -10.65
N LEU A 99 6.92 17.01 -10.23
CA LEU A 99 7.84 18.07 -10.64
C LEU A 99 8.05 18.09 -12.16
N LEU A 100 8.19 16.93 -12.80
CA LEU A 100 8.27 16.85 -14.26
C LEU A 100 7.00 17.37 -14.94
N THR A 101 5.82 17.02 -14.42
CA THR A 101 4.55 17.52 -14.96
C THR A 101 4.37 19.03 -14.78
N GLU A 102 4.77 19.57 -13.62
CA GLU A 102 4.73 21.02 -13.36
C GLU A 102 5.69 21.76 -14.30
N ALA A 103 6.91 21.26 -14.47
CA ALA A 103 7.87 21.81 -15.41
C ALA A 103 7.35 21.79 -16.86
N ALA A 104 6.70 20.70 -17.27
CA ALA A 104 6.09 20.59 -18.60
C ALA A 104 4.94 21.58 -18.81
N LEU A 105 4.09 21.79 -17.79
CA LEU A 105 3.02 22.81 -17.85
C LEU A 105 3.58 24.23 -17.98
N VAL A 106 4.62 24.56 -17.21
CA VAL A 106 5.31 25.85 -17.31
C VAL A 106 5.94 26.02 -18.68
N SER A 107 6.57 24.96 -19.22
CA SER A 107 7.17 24.96 -20.55
C SER A 107 6.13 25.22 -21.65
N MET A 108 4.99 24.52 -21.61
CA MET A 108 3.87 24.70 -22.54
C MET A 108 3.27 26.11 -22.47
N LEU A 109 3.14 26.68 -21.26
CA LEU A 109 2.68 28.06 -21.10
C LEU A 109 3.70 29.06 -21.68
N GLY A 110 5.00 28.80 -21.49
CA GLY A 110 6.08 29.55 -22.12
C GLY A 110 5.98 29.52 -23.65
N PHE A 111 5.85 28.32 -24.23
CA PHE A 111 5.67 28.15 -25.67
C PHE A 111 4.43 28.88 -26.20
N ALA A 112 3.30 28.77 -25.51
CA ALA A 112 2.06 29.46 -25.89
C ALA A 112 2.24 31.00 -25.84
N SER A 113 2.89 31.51 -24.79
CA SER A 113 3.20 32.93 -24.64
C SER A 113 4.08 33.45 -25.78
N ASP A 114 5.15 32.71 -26.10
CA ASP A 114 6.05 33.06 -27.21
C ASP A 114 5.34 33.01 -28.56
N SER A 115 4.50 32.00 -28.80
CA SER A 115 3.69 31.90 -30.01
C SER A 115 2.69 33.07 -30.14
N VAL A 116 2.09 33.55 -29.05
CA VAL A 116 1.23 34.74 -29.07
C VAL A 116 2.05 35.99 -29.42
N ARG A 117 3.24 36.15 -28.84
CA ARG A 117 4.13 37.28 -29.15
C ARG A 117 4.60 37.26 -30.60
N ASP A 118 4.91 36.10 -31.15
CA ASP A 118 5.31 35.96 -32.54
C ASP A 118 4.16 36.25 -33.52
N LYS A 119 2.93 35.85 -33.17
CA LYS A 119 1.73 36.27 -33.92
C LYS A 119 1.53 37.79 -33.88
N ASP A 120 1.70 38.44 -32.73
CA ASP A 120 1.57 39.89 -32.62
C ASP A 120 2.67 40.66 -33.37
N ARG A 121 3.92 40.17 -33.31
CA ARG A 121 5.04 40.69 -34.12
C ARG A 121 4.74 40.59 -35.61
N THR A 122 4.25 39.43 -36.05
CA THR A 122 3.87 39.19 -37.44
C THR A 122 2.75 40.12 -37.86
N ARG A 123 1.66 40.21 -37.07
CA ARG A 123 0.56 41.15 -37.31
C ARG A 123 1.05 42.60 -37.42
N SER A 124 1.89 43.05 -36.49
CA SER A 124 2.44 44.40 -36.47
C SER A 124 3.33 44.68 -37.70
N ALA A 125 4.13 43.71 -38.14
CA ALA A 125 4.93 43.82 -39.35
C ALA A 125 4.05 43.94 -40.60
N LEU A 126 3.01 43.10 -40.72
CA LEU A 126 2.05 43.15 -41.83
C LEU A 126 1.30 44.49 -41.88
N LEU A 127 0.89 45.04 -40.72
CA LEU A 127 0.26 46.35 -40.64
C LEU A 127 1.19 47.48 -41.13
N LYS A 128 2.48 47.43 -40.77
CA LYS A 128 3.48 48.40 -41.26
C LYS A 128 3.67 48.32 -42.78
N LEU A 129 3.72 47.11 -43.34
CA LEU A 129 3.82 46.92 -44.80
C LEU A 129 2.59 47.46 -45.53
N SER A 130 1.40 47.20 -44.97
CA SER A 130 0.13 47.72 -45.48
C SER A 130 0.08 49.25 -45.45
N ALA A 131 0.41 49.88 -44.31
CA ALA A 131 0.42 51.34 -44.15
C ALA A 131 1.40 52.03 -45.11
N ASN A 132 2.51 51.37 -45.45
CA ASN A 132 3.52 51.90 -46.38
C ASN A 132 3.26 51.52 -47.85
N ASN A 133 2.08 50.99 -48.19
CA ASN A 133 1.71 50.56 -49.55
C ASN A 133 2.65 49.52 -50.19
N LYS A 134 3.40 48.75 -49.40
CA LYS A 134 4.33 47.72 -49.88
C LYS A 134 3.61 46.41 -50.22
N ARG A 135 2.77 46.42 -51.25
CA ARG A 135 1.87 45.30 -51.60
C ARG A 135 2.60 43.99 -51.93
N GLU A 136 3.68 44.06 -52.70
CA GLU A 136 4.44 42.86 -53.11
C GLU A 136 5.12 42.18 -51.92
N GLU A 137 5.81 42.95 -51.07
CA GLU A 137 6.43 42.45 -49.83
C GLU A 137 5.38 41.87 -48.86
N LEU A 138 4.21 42.50 -48.76
CA LEU A 138 3.09 42.01 -47.95
C LEU A 138 2.58 40.66 -48.45
N HIS A 139 2.39 40.50 -49.77
CA HIS A 139 1.95 39.24 -50.37
C HIS A 139 2.95 38.10 -50.14
N LEU A 140 4.25 38.37 -50.35
CA LEU A 140 5.31 37.40 -50.07
C LEU A 140 5.30 36.98 -48.61
N ARG A 141 5.13 37.93 -47.68
CA ARG A 141 5.11 37.63 -46.25
C ARG A 141 3.93 36.76 -45.84
N LEU A 142 2.74 37.02 -46.39
CA LEU A 142 1.54 36.21 -46.16
C LEU A 142 1.67 34.79 -46.71
N GLN A 143 2.36 34.61 -47.84
CA GLN A 143 2.65 33.28 -48.39
C GLN A 143 3.72 32.52 -47.59
N SER A 144 4.69 33.23 -47.00
CA SER A 144 5.79 32.61 -46.25
C SER A 144 5.40 32.05 -44.87
N SER A 145 4.29 32.50 -44.28
CA SER A 145 3.83 31.98 -42.99
C SER A 145 2.94 30.76 -43.21
N THR A 146 3.49 29.57 -43.05
CA THR A 146 2.73 28.32 -43.21
C THR A 146 2.24 27.81 -41.86
N VAL A 147 1.00 27.31 -41.83
CA VAL A 147 0.44 26.62 -40.67
C VAL A 147 1.27 25.37 -40.34
N ASP A 148 1.86 24.75 -41.36
CA ASP A 148 2.66 23.53 -41.23
C ASP A 148 3.95 23.74 -40.44
N GLU A 149 4.63 24.90 -40.60
CA GLU A 149 5.81 25.25 -39.80
C GLU A 149 5.46 25.45 -38.32
N GLU A 150 4.38 26.17 -38.03
CA GLU A 150 3.90 26.40 -36.66
C GLU A 150 3.45 25.08 -36.00
N MET A 151 2.75 24.21 -36.75
CA MET A 151 2.40 22.87 -36.26
C MET A 151 3.63 22.01 -36.03
N SER A 152 4.65 22.08 -36.90
CA SER A 152 5.89 21.33 -36.71
C SER A 152 6.63 21.77 -35.44
N ARG A 153 6.68 23.09 -35.16
CA ARG A 153 7.23 23.63 -33.91
C ARG A 153 6.45 23.18 -32.68
N LEU A 154 5.12 23.28 -32.74
CA LEU A 154 4.24 22.83 -31.66
C LEU A 154 4.48 21.34 -31.36
N PHE A 155 4.51 20.50 -32.39
CA PHE A 155 4.68 19.08 -32.19
C PHE A 155 6.08 18.70 -31.73
N ALA A 156 7.12 19.34 -32.25
CA ALA A 156 8.48 19.11 -31.74
C ALA A 156 8.58 19.46 -30.24
N HIS A 157 7.92 20.55 -29.82
CA HIS A 157 7.86 20.94 -28.41
C HIS A 157 7.06 19.95 -27.57
N PHE A 158 5.89 19.51 -28.05
CA PHE A 158 5.09 18.46 -27.41
C PHE A 158 5.87 17.16 -27.27
N ASP A 159 6.51 16.70 -28.36
CA ASP A 159 7.24 15.44 -28.38
C ASP A 159 8.39 15.46 -27.35
N ALA A 160 9.13 16.56 -27.28
CA ALA A 160 10.22 16.72 -26.30
C ALA A 160 9.72 16.69 -24.85
N GLN A 161 8.66 17.45 -24.52
CA GLN A 161 8.10 17.47 -23.17
C GLN A 161 7.49 16.12 -22.79
N PHE A 162 6.80 15.47 -23.73
CA PHE A 162 6.18 14.18 -23.49
C PHE A 162 7.22 13.08 -23.24
N LEU A 163 8.27 13.00 -24.07
CA LEU A 163 9.32 11.99 -23.91
C LEU A 163 10.19 12.25 -22.67
N GLN A 164 10.29 13.49 -22.19
CA GLN A 164 10.92 13.77 -20.89
C GLN A 164 10.10 13.20 -19.72
N MET A 165 8.76 13.24 -19.80
CA MET A 165 7.88 12.66 -18.78
C MET A 165 7.76 11.13 -18.89
N TYR A 166 7.86 10.59 -20.12
CA TYR A 166 7.72 9.17 -20.43
C TYR A 166 8.89 8.68 -21.30
N PRO A 167 10.11 8.56 -20.74
CA PRO A 167 11.32 8.24 -21.52
C PRO A 167 11.25 6.86 -22.21
N ASP A 168 10.60 5.89 -21.58
CA ASP A 168 10.47 4.53 -22.11
C ASP A 168 9.24 4.34 -23.02
N PHE A 169 8.51 5.42 -23.33
CA PHE A 169 7.23 5.33 -24.03
C PHE A 169 7.31 4.57 -25.35
N ILE A 170 8.31 4.88 -26.18
CA ILE A 170 8.46 4.24 -27.50
C ILE A 170 8.79 2.75 -27.35
N ALA A 171 9.61 2.40 -26.36
CA ALA A 171 9.95 1.00 -26.09
C ALA A 171 8.71 0.21 -25.64
N ARG A 172 7.95 0.74 -24.68
CA ARG A 172 6.73 0.11 -24.17
C ARG A 172 5.61 0.05 -25.22
N LEU A 173 5.49 1.07 -26.06
CA LEU A 173 4.55 1.07 -27.18
C LEU A 173 4.89 -0.04 -28.18
N ASN A 174 6.18 -0.26 -28.45
CA ASN A 174 6.63 -1.37 -29.30
C ASN A 174 6.38 -2.74 -28.67
N GLU A 175 6.57 -2.89 -27.36
CA GLU A 175 6.25 -4.12 -26.64
C GLU A 175 4.76 -4.46 -26.73
N LEU A 176 3.89 -3.45 -26.70
CA LEU A 176 2.44 -3.63 -26.82
C LEU A 176 2.00 -4.15 -28.20
N ILE A 177 2.77 -3.86 -29.25
CA ILE A 177 2.36 -4.05 -30.65
C ILE A 177 3.01 -5.28 -31.30
N GLY A 178 4.16 -5.73 -30.78
CA GLY A 178 4.92 -6.87 -31.28
C GLY A 178 5.88 -6.53 -32.43
N GLU A 179 6.60 -7.55 -32.92
CA GLU A 179 7.80 -7.36 -33.75
C GLU A 179 7.56 -6.88 -35.20
N GLY A 180 6.33 -6.98 -35.72
CA GLY A 180 6.04 -6.73 -37.13
C GLY A 180 5.93 -5.25 -37.55
N GLU A 181 5.64 -4.33 -36.63
CA GLU A 181 5.46 -2.90 -36.91
C GLU A 181 6.03 -2.05 -35.77
N ARG A 182 7.35 -2.00 -35.65
CA ARG A 182 8.01 -1.18 -34.64
C ARG A 182 8.02 0.30 -35.02
N PHE A 183 7.66 1.12 -34.06
CA PHE A 183 7.82 2.56 -34.08
C PHE A 183 9.26 2.97 -33.78
N SER A 184 9.74 3.95 -34.55
CA SER A 184 10.98 4.67 -34.30
C SER A 184 10.73 6.17 -34.44
N LEU A 185 11.49 6.97 -33.70
CA LEU A 185 11.52 8.42 -33.91
C LEU A 185 11.98 8.73 -35.34
N ARG A 186 11.54 9.89 -35.84
CA ARG A 186 12.07 10.45 -37.08
C ARG A 186 13.55 10.83 -36.91
N PRO A 187 14.29 11.03 -38.01
CA PRO A 187 15.72 11.42 -37.94
C PRO A 187 15.99 12.70 -37.13
N ASP A 188 15.01 13.59 -37.03
CA ASP A 188 15.07 14.83 -36.24
C ASP A 188 14.71 14.62 -34.75
N GLY A 189 14.48 13.38 -34.32
CA GLY A 189 14.10 13.02 -32.96
C GLY A 189 12.61 13.21 -32.65
N THR A 190 11.77 13.58 -33.63
CA THR A 190 10.34 13.82 -33.40
C THR A 190 9.49 12.56 -33.59
N MET A 191 8.29 12.58 -33.01
CA MET A 191 7.31 11.52 -33.19
C MET A 191 6.53 11.66 -34.52
N THR A 192 6.02 10.55 -35.04
CA THR A 192 5.03 10.54 -36.12
C THR A 192 3.65 10.91 -35.55
N SER A 193 2.74 11.36 -36.41
CA SER A 193 1.36 11.68 -35.99
C SER A 193 0.66 10.48 -35.34
N GLU A 194 1.01 9.27 -35.77
CA GLU A 194 0.50 8.03 -35.19
C GLU A 194 1.00 7.81 -33.76
N MET A 195 2.31 7.97 -33.50
CA MET A 195 2.84 7.91 -32.13
C MET A 195 2.23 9.00 -31.23
N ARG A 196 2.01 10.21 -31.77
CA ARG A 196 1.35 11.30 -31.04
C ARG A 196 -0.10 10.99 -30.68
N VAL A 197 -0.82 10.21 -31.49
CA VAL A 197 -2.16 9.71 -31.14
C VAL A 197 -2.09 8.86 -29.86
N PHE A 198 -1.13 7.93 -29.76
CA PHE A 198 -0.96 7.12 -28.56
C PHE A 198 -0.44 7.92 -27.36
N ALA A 199 0.46 8.88 -27.59
CA ALA A 199 0.92 9.78 -26.53
C ALA A 199 -0.23 10.61 -25.93
N LEU A 200 -1.12 11.13 -26.77
CA LEU A 200 -2.30 11.87 -26.30
C LEU A 200 -3.31 10.97 -25.59
N MET A 201 -3.52 9.73 -26.05
CA MET A 201 -4.32 8.73 -25.32
C MET A 201 -3.74 8.44 -23.94
N ARG A 202 -2.40 8.31 -23.84
CA ARG A 202 -1.69 8.09 -22.59
C ARG A 202 -1.88 9.24 -21.59
N LEU A 203 -2.08 10.46 -22.09
CA LEU A 203 -2.45 11.64 -21.29
C LEU A 203 -3.95 11.74 -20.99
N GLY A 204 -4.75 10.73 -21.38
CA GLY A 204 -6.19 10.66 -21.12
C GLY A 204 -7.09 11.22 -22.23
N VAL A 205 -6.54 11.63 -23.37
CA VAL A 205 -7.34 12.11 -24.50
C VAL A 205 -7.78 10.93 -25.37
N THR A 206 -9.02 10.46 -25.15
CA THR A 206 -9.56 9.28 -25.86
C THR A 206 -10.56 9.62 -26.95
N ASP A 207 -11.14 10.82 -26.99
CA ASP A 207 -12.10 11.19 -28.04
C ASP A 207 -11.41 11.35 -29.42
N SER A 208 -11.85 10.57 -30.43
CA SER A 208 -11.26 10.60 -31.78
C SER A 208 -11.32 11.98 -32.42
N LYS A 209 -12.40 12.75 -32.19
CA LYS A 209 -12.55 14.09 -32.78
C LYS A 209 -11.57 15.06 -32.16
N ARG A 210 -11.39 15.00 -30.83
CA ARG A 210 -10.40 15.79 -30.10
C ARG A 210 -8.97 15.45 -30.53
N LEU A 211 -8.63 14.16 -30.65
CA LEU A 211 -7.33 13.74 -31.16
C LEU A 211 -7.04 14.27 -32.57
N ALA A 212 -8.02 14.14 -33.47
CA ALA A 212 -7.92 14.61 -34.84
C ALA A 212 -7.68 16.13 -34.91
N SER A 213 -8.44 16.90 -34.13
CA SER A 213 -8.30 18.36 -34.01
C SER A 213 -6.92 18.74 -33.47
N MET A 214 -6.44 18.10 -32.40
CA MET A 214 -5.15 18.42 -31.78
C MET A 214 -3.95 18.13 -32.69
N LEU A 215 -4.08 17.16 -33.60
CA LEU A 215 -2.99 16.75 -34.50
C LEU A 215 -3.13 17.29 -35.91
N ASN A 216 -4.17 18.09 -36.19
CA ASN A 216 -4.50 18.58 -37.53
C ASN A 216 -4.58 17.44 -38.58
N ILE A 217 -5.21 16.32 -38.20
CA ILE A 217 -5.46 15.17 -39.09
C ILE A 217 -6.95 14.84 -39.14
N THR A 218 -7.38 13.98 -40.08
CA THR A 218 -8.78 13.59 -40.16
C THR A 218 -9.17 12.62 -39.05
N VAL A 219 -10.45 12.64 -38.65
CA VAL A 219 -11.00 11.65 -37.71
C VAL A 219 -10.86 10.23 -38.25
N ALA A 220 -10.99 10.06 -39.57
CA ALA A 220 -10.77 8.77 -40.25
C ALA A 220 -9.34 8.26 -40.06
N THR A 221 -8.33 9.14 -40.15
CA THR A 221 -6.93 8.78 -39.88
C THR A 221 -6.75 8.25 -38.46
N VAL A 222 -7.37 8.89 -37.46
CA VAL A 222 -7.33 8.42 -36.06
C VAL A 222 -8.01 7.05 -35.92
N TYR A 223 -9.16 6.82 -36.58
CA TYR A 223 -9.82 5.51 -36.57
C TYR A 223 -8.95 4.42 -37.22
N ASN A 224 -8.26 4.75 -38.31
CA ASN A 224 -7.37 3.81 -38.98
C ASN A 224 -6.22 3.38 -38.06
N TYR A 225 -5.58 4.33 -37.36
CA TYR A 225 -4.55 4.01 -36.37
C TYR A 225 -5.12 3.10 -35.27
N ARG A 226 -6.26 3.46 -34.66
CA ARG A 226 -6.88 2.65 -33.60
C ARG A 226 -7.22 1.23 -34.06
N SER A 227 -7.84 1.10 -35.22
CA SER A 227 -8.28 -0.19 -35.76
C SER A 227 -7.08 -1.11 -36.03
N ARG A 228 -5.97 -0.56 -36.57
CA ARG A 228 -4.75 -1.31 -36.89
C ARG A 228 -4.15 -2.02 -35.68
N TYR A 229 -4.24 -1.40 -34.50
CA TYR A 229 -3.63 -1.93 -33.29
C TYR A 229 -4.59 -2.63 -32.33
N LYS A 230 -5.90 -2.41 -32.47
CA LYS A 230 -6.90 -3.11 -31.67
C LYS A 230 -6.80 -4.63 -31.79
N SER A 231 -6.47 -5.14 -32.97
CA SER A 231 -6.32 -6.59 -33.21
C SER A 231 -5.02 -7.18 -32.65
N LYS A 232 -4.06 -6.35 -32.25
CA LYS A 232 -2.73 -6.77 -31.75
C LYS A 232 -2.67 -6.87 -30.22
N ILE A 233 -3.69 -6.40 -29.53
CA ILE A 233 -3.77 -6.38 -28.07
C ILE A 233 -4.47 -7.65 -27.57
N ALA A 234 -4.16 -8.04 -26.33
CA ALA A 234 -4.78 -9.18 -25.66
C ALA A 234 -6.33 -9.13 -25.74
N PRO A 235 -6.98 -10.28 -25.98
CA PRO A 235 -8.43 -10.36 -25.98
C PRO A 235 -8.98 -9.90 -24.61
N HIS A 236 -9.99 -9.03 -24.64
CA HIS A 236 -10.62 -8.37 -23.48
C HIS A 236 -9.94 -7.11 -22.91
N THR A 237 -8.83 -6.63 -23.48
CA THR A 237 -8.26 -5.33 -23.12
C THR A 237 -8.59 -4.28 -24.18
N SER A 238 -9.05 -3.09 -23.76
CA SER A 238 -9.23 -1.97 -24.69
C SER A 238 -7.88 -1.36 -25.06
N LEU A 239 -7.78 -0.79 -26.27
CA LEU A 239 -6.57 -0.09 -26.70
C LEU A 239 -6.25 1.08 -25.77
N GLU A 240 -7.28 1.78 -25.31
CA GLU A 240 -7.17 2.87 -24.36
C GLU A 240 -6.58 2.41 -23.02
N ASP A 241 -7.05 1.28 -22.48
CA ASP A 241 -6.53 0.74 -21.21
C ASP A 241 -5.09 0.26 -21.34
N ALA A 242 -4.74 -0.37 -22.46
CA ALA A 242 -3.39 -0.80 -22.73
C ALA A 242 -2.42 0.39 -22.86
N VAL A 243 -2.83 1.43 -23.59
CA VAL A 243 -2.02 2.64 -23.78
C VAL A 243 -1.89 3.45 -22.48
N ASN A 244 -2.90 3.47 -21.63
CA ASN A 244 -2.84 4.15 -20.33
C ASN A 244 -1.79 3.58 -19.37
N GLN A 245 -1.36 2.33 -19.58
CA GLN A 245 -0.35 1.67 -18.74
C GLN A 245 1.09 1.91 -19.21
N LEU A 246 1.29 2.54 -20.37
CA LEU A 246 2.61 2.81 -20.93
C LEU A 246 3.43 3.78 -20.07
#